data_AF-A0A0R2Q950-F1
#
_entry.id   AF-A0A0R2Q950-F1
#
_cell.length_a   1.000
_cell.length_b   1.000
_cell.length_c   1.000
_cell.angle_alpha   90.00
_cell.angle_beta   90.00
_cell.angle_gamma   90.00
#
_symmetry.space_group_name_H-M   'P 1'
#
loop_
_entity.id
_entity.type
_entity.pdbx_description
1 polymer ?
#
loop_
_entity_poly.entity_id
_entity_poly.type
_entity_poly.pdbx_seq_one_letter_code
_entity_poly.pdbx_strand_id
1 'polypeptide(L)'
;MKPETQIGMRLQRLNRLAGITHLIQGIALLFILNPESKIPVITRFFTDTPEGIRPESELLFEFPIALIGPIFLLLSAFAHLLISSPFYVRRYEANIASGINPARWWEYAISSSLMLVVLLMLGGLIELSSIVFIFTLNFIMNLMGLMMERHNQVTEKTNWLAFNIGV
;
A
#
# COMPACT_ATOMS: atom_id res chain seq x y z
N MET A 1 20.14 -11.68 -13.88
CA MET A 1 19.75 -11.30 -15.25
C MET A 1 19.92 -9.79 -15.45
N LYS A 2 19.98 -9.32 -16.70
CA LYS A 2 20.00 -7.89 -17.09
C LYS A 2 18.82 -7.61 -18.04
N PRO A 3 18.36 -6.34 -18.16
CA PRO A 3 17.38 -5.96 -19.16
C PRO A 3 17.87 -6.26 -20.58
N GLU A 4 16.93 -6.53 -21.48
CA GLU A 4 17.22 -6.88 -22.88
C GLU A 4 17.09 -5.68 -23.81
N THR A 5 16.21 -4.73 -23.50
CA THR A 5 15.93 -3.55 -24.32
C THR A 5 16.56 -2.27 -23.75
N GLN A 6 16.77 -1.27 -24.60
CA GLN A 6 17.23 0.06 -24.15
C GLN A 6 16.22 0.71 -23.17
N ILE A 7 14.92 0.49 -23.38
CA ILE A 7 13.86 0.97 -22.50
C ILE A 7 13.97 0.28 -21.13
N GLY A 8 14.12 -1.05 -21.11
CA GLY A 8 14.33 -1.83 -19.90
C GLY A 8 15.56 -1.37 -19.10
N MET A 9 16.67 -1.03 -19.76
CA MET A 9 17.85 -0.45 -19.11
C MET A 9 17.57 0.91 -18.47
N ARG A 10 16.83 1.79 -19.15
CA ARG A 10 16.42 3.10 -18.61
C ARG A 10 15.48 2.93 -17.41
N LEU A 11 14.47 2.06 -17.52
CA LEU A 11 13.54 1.77 -16.45
C LEU A 11 14.22 1.11 -15.24
N GLN A 12 15.20 0.23 -15.46
CA GLN A 12 15.98 -0.35 -14.37
C GLN A 12 16.74 0.75 -13.61
N ARG A 13 17.39 1.67 -14.32
CA ARG A 13 18.11 2.80 -13.68
C ARG A 13 17.15 3.69 -12.91
N LEU A 14 16.00 4.03 -13.49
CA LEU A 14 14.98 4.84 -12.85
C LEU A 14 14.45 4.19 -11.56
N ASN A 15 14.11 2.90 -11.61
CA ASN A 15 13.65 2.17 -10.43
C ASN A 15 14.73 2.07 -9.35
N ARG A 16 16.02 1.89 -9.71
CA ARG A 16 17.09 1.91 -8.71
C ARG A 16 17.23 3.27 -8.04
N LEU A 17 17.18 4.34 -8.83
CA LEU A 17 17.27 5.70 -8.29
C LEU A 17 16.11 5.96 -7.34
N ALA A 18 14.87 5.71 -7.77
CA ALA A 18 13.68 5.85 -6.93
C ALA A 18 13.79 4.99 -5.66
N GLY A 19 14.17 3.72 -5.78
CA GLY A 19 14.32 2.81 -4.66
C GLY A 19 15.36 3.26 -3.63
N ILE A 20 16.53 3.73 -4.08
CA ILE A 20 17.57 4.28 -3.20
C ILE A 20 17.09 5.58 -2.55
N THR A 21 16.44 6.47 -3.30
CA THR A 21 15.90 7.73 -2.77
C THR A 21 14.84 7.48 -1.70
N HIS A 22 13.93 6.52 -1.90
CA HIS A 22 12.97 6.11 -0.88
C HIS A 22 13.65 5.46 0.33
N LEU A 23 14.66 4.61 0.11
CA LEU A 23 15.40 3.95 1.19
C LEU A 23 16.09 4.97 2.09
N ILE A 24 16.79 5.96 1.51
CA ILE A 24 17.46 7.02 2.25
C ILE A 24 16.44 7.81 3.08
N GLN A 25 15.32 8.21 2.48
CA GLN A 25 14.28 8.95 3.21
C GLN A 25 13.65 8.10 4.32
N GLY A 26 13.35 6.83 4.06
CA GLY A 26 12.78 5.92 5.05
C GLY A 26 13.73 5.72 6.24
N ILE A 27 15.02 5.51 5.98
CA ILE A 27 16.04 5.42 7.03
C ILE A 27 16.18 6.75 7.79
N ALA A 28 16.22 7.88 7.08
CA ALA A 28 16.29 9.20 7.73
C ALA A 28 15.08 9.44 8.65
N LEU A 29 13.87 9.10 8.20
CA LEU A 29 12.66 9.18 9.03
C LEU A 29 12.72 8.24 10.24
N LEU A 30 13.30 7.04 10.10
CA LEU A 30 13.53 6.16 11.26
C LEU A 30 14.44 6.79 12.32
N PHE A 31 15.42 7.60 11.93
CA PHE A 31 16.32 8.26 12.88
C PHE A 31 15.70 9.49 13.58
N ILE A 32 14.74 10.16 12.95
CA ILE A 32 14.15 11.40 13.48
C ILE A 32 12.74 11.23 14.03
N LEU A 33 12.14 10.03 13.92
CA LEU A 33 10.77 9.82 14.37
C LEU A 33 10.63 9.98 15.89
N ASN A 34 9.44 10.40 16.32
CA ASN A 34 9.07 10.44 17.73
C ASN A 34 8.22 9.20 18.06
N PRO A 35 8.75 8.23 18.84
CA PRO A 35 8.03 7.00 19.18
C PRO A 35 6.87 7.25 20.17
N GLU A 36 6.86 8.39 20.86
CA GLU A 36 5.80 8.75 21.81
C GLU A 36 4.53 9.27 21.12
N SER A 37 4.62 9.64 19.84
CA SER A 37 3.44 9.99 19.05
C SER A 37 2.63 8.73 18.75
N LYS A 38 1.59 8.47 19.55
CA LYS A 38 0.73 7.30 19.43
C LYS A 38 -0.74 7.68 19.23
N ILE A 39 -1.48 6.80 18.55
CA ILE A 39 -2.94 6.88 18.43
C ILE A 39 -3.54 5.60 19.04
N PRO A 40 -4.57 5.71 19.90
CA PRO A 40 -5.24 4.53 20.44
C PRO A 40 -5.95 3.78 19.33
N VAL A 41 -5.90 2.45 19.35
CA VAL A 41 -6.75 1.58 18.56
C VAL A 41 -7.73 0.89 19.50
N ILE A 42 -9.02 1.03 19.20
CA ILE A 42 -10.09 0.56 20.08
C ILE A 42 -10.92 -0.54 19.42
N THR A 43 -11.66 -1.27 20.23
CA THR A 43 -12.81 -2.08 19.80
C THR A 43 -14.07 -1.62 20.51
N ARG A 44 -15.23 -2.05 20.01
CA ARG A 44 -16.53 -1.79 20.65
C ARG A 44 -17.34 -3.07 20.77
N PHE A 45 -17.94 -3.28 21.92
CA PHE A 45 -18.87 -4.38 22.18
C PHE A 45 -20.04 -3.88 23.01
N PHE A 46 -21.15 -4.60 22.95
CA PHE A 46 -22.30 -4.33 23.81
C PHE A 46 -22.06 -4.92 25.20
N THR A 47 -22.35 -4.12 26.21
CA THR A 47 -22.33 -4.52 27.63
C THR A 47 -23.64 -4.08 28.29
N ASP A 48 -23.93 -4.62 29.47
CA ASP A 48 -25.05 -4.20 30.29
C ASP A 48 -24.65 -3.00 31.16
N THR A 49 -25.32 -1.86 31.01
CA THR A 49 -25.10 -0.66 31.83
C THR A 49 -26.36 -0.37 32.66
N PRO A 50 -26.27 0.49 33.71
CA PRO A 50 -27.45 0.88 34.48
C PRO A 50 -28.60 1.47 33.65
N GLU A 51 -28.31 1.96 32.44
CA GLU A 51 -29.27 2.51 31.49
C GLU A 51 -29.64 1.53 30.35
N GLY A 52 -29.27 0.26 30.47
CA GLY A 52 -29.54 -0.83 29.53
C GLY A 52 -28.33 -1.26 28.70
N ILE A 53 -28.56 -2.14 27.71
CA ILE A 53 -27.49 -2.65 26.84
C ILE A 53 -26.96 -1.53 25.93
N ARG A 54 -25.69 -1.18 26.07
CA ARG A 54 -25.04 -0.08 25.33
C ARG A 54 -23.65 -0.46 24.84
N PRO A 55 -23.14 0.18 23.76
CA PRO A 55 -21.79 -0.07 23.29
C PRO A 55 -20.77 0.60 24.22
N GLU A 56 -19.76 -0.16 24.64
CA GLU A 56 -18.61 0.31 25.39
C GLU A 56 -17.35 0.20 24.51
N SER A 57 -16.43 1.16 24.66
CA SER A 57 -15.16 1.17 23.91
C SER A 57 -14.03 0.65 24.79
N GLU A 58 -13.26 -0.30 24.29
CA GLU A 58 -12.08 -0.84 24.95
C GLU A 58 -10.83 -0.50 24.14
N LEU A 59 -9.78 -0.04 24.82
CA LEU A 59 -8.47 0.16 24.23
C LEU A 59 -7.81 -1.20 23.98
N LEU A 60 -7.47 -1.49 22.72
CA LEU A 60 -6.71 -2.69 22.38
C LEU A 60 -5.20 -2.47 22.53
N PHE A 61 -4.70 -1.41 21.90
CA PHE A 61 -3.29 -1.02 21.92
C PHE A 61 -3.11 0.42 21.44
N GLU A 62 -1.91 0.96 21.64
CA GLU A 62 -1.52 2.26 21.10
C GLU A 62 -0.58 2.06 19.91
N PHE A 63 -0.92 2.65 18.77
CA PHE A 63 -0.14 2.56 17.55
C PHE A 63 0.79 3.76 17.39
N PRO A 64 2.12 3.59 17.27
CA PRO A 64 3.06 4.69 17.07
C PRO A 64 2.96 5.23 15.64
N ILE A 65 2.17 6.29 15.44
CA ILE A 65 1.84 6.81 14.12
C ILE A 65 3.08 7.27 13.33
N ALA A 66 4.14 7.70 14.02
CA ALA A 66 5.37 8.14 13.39
C ALA A 66 6.08 7.03 12.59
N LEU A 67 5.76 5.75 12.81
CA LEU A 67 6.30 4.62 12.03
C LEU A 67 5.76 4.56 10.60
N ILE A 68 4.64 5.20 10.29
CA ILE A 68 3.97 5.01 8.99
C ILE A 68 4.75 5.67 7.85
N GLY A 69 5.26 6.88 8.09
CA GLY A 69 6.13 7.57 7.13
C GLY A 69 7.30 6.71 6.66
N PRO A 70 8.17 6.21 7.56
CA PRO A 70 9.27 5.34 7.17
C PRO A 70 8.80 4.00 6.61
N ILE A 71 7.79 3.34 7.17
CA ILE A 71 7.29 2.05 6.63
C ILE A 71 6.83 2.20 5.18
N PHE A 72 6.05 3.24 4.86
CA PHE A 72 5.59 3.51 3.50
C PHE A 72 6.77 3.65 2.53
N LEU A 73 7.76 4.48 2.88
CA LEU A 73 8.93 4.69 2.04
C LEU A 73 9.77 3.42 1.89
N LEU A 74 9.92 2.62 2.95
CA LEU A 74 10.66 1.37 2.90
C LEU A 74 9.97 0.30 2.06
N LEU A 75 8.63 0.24 2.06
CA LEU A 75 7.86 -0.63 1.17
C LEU A 75 8.07 -0.25 -0.31
N SER A 76 7.95 1.03 -0.65
CA SER A 76 8.20 1.51 -2.02
C SER A 76 9.67 1.30 -2.42
N ALA A 77 10.62 1.55 -1.51
CA ALA A 77 12.04 1.27 -1.72
C ALA A 77 12.26 -0.21 -2.05
N PHE A 78 11.70 -1.11 -1.23
CA PHE A 78 11.77 -2.55 -1.44
C PHE A 78 11.23 -2.95 -2.81
N ALA A 79 10.04 -2.47 -3.19
CA ALA A 79 9.44 -2.83 -4.47
C ALA A 79 10.28 -2.36 -5.66
N HIS A 80 10.75 -1.11 -5.62
CA HIS A 80 11.62 -0.55 -6.67
C HIS A 80 12.97 -1.30 -6.78
N LEU A 81 13.60 -1.63 -5.66
CA LEU A 81 14.84 -2.40 -5.64
C LEU A 81 14.61 -3.85 -6.09
N LEU A 82 13.49 -4.45 -5.71
CA LEU A 82 13.10 -5.80 -6.13
C LEU A 82 12.92 -5.87 -7.65
N ILE A 83 12.11 -4.98 -8.25
CA ILE A 83 11.85 -5.03 -9.71
C ILE A 83 13.07 -4.64 -10.55
N SER A 84 14.02 -3.90 -9.97
CA SER A 84 15.29 -3.56 -10.64
C SER A 84 16.43 -4.54 -10.34
N SER A 85 16.18 -5.55 -9.49
CA SER A 85 17.14 -6.58 -9.13
C SER A 85 17.42 -7.54 -10.30
N PRO A 86 18.60 -8.18 -10.34
CA PRO A 86 18.90 -9.20 -11.35
C PRO A 86 17.94 -10.39 -11.36
N PHE A 87 17.21 -10.63 -10.26
CA PHE A 87 16.25 -11.72 -10.11
C PHE A 87 14.91 -11.41 -10.82
N TYR A 88 14.46 -10.15 -10.81
CA TYR A 88 13.12 -9.80 -11.27
C TYR A 88 13.11 -8.95 -12.56
N VAL A 89 14.20 -8.27 -12.90
CA VAL A 89 14.18 -7.21 -13.93
C VAL A 89 13.67 -7.65 -15.31
N ARG A 90 13.94 -8.89 -15.74
CA ARG A 90 13.42 -9.42 -17.02
C ARG A 90 11.92 -9.64 -16.98
N ARG A 91 11.38 -10.12 -15.85
CA ARG A 91 9.95 -10.29 -15.67
C ARG A 91 9.24 -8.95 -15.65
N TYR A 92 9.83 -7.97 -14.97
CA TYR A 92 9.33 -6.60 -14.99
C TYR A 92 9.30 -6.02 -16.41
N GLU A 93 10.40 -6.14 -17.15
CA GLU A 93 10.49 -5.69 -18.54
C GLU A 93 9.44 -6.35 -19.44
N ALA A 94 9.27 -7.68 -19.36
CA ALA A 94 8.28 -8.42 -20.15
C ALA A 94 6.84 -7.99 -19.82
N ASN A 95 6.53 -7.75 -18.54
CA ASN A 95 5.22 -7.24 -18.12
C ASN A 95 4.97 -5.82 -18.68
N ILE A 96 5.97 -4.93 -18.60
CA ILE A 96 5.82 -3.57 -19.15
C ILE A 96 5.62 -3.61 -20.67
N ALA A 97 6.32 -4.51 -21.37
CA ALA A 97 6.14 -4.71 -22.81
C ALA A 97 4.72 -5.18 -23.18
N SER A 98 4.04 -5.91 -22.29
CA SER A 98 2.62 -6.26 -22.42
C SER A 98 1.65 -5.24 -21.80
N GLY A 99 2.14 -4.07 -21.37
CA GLY A 99 1.27 -3.01 -20.83
C GLY A 99 0.70 -3.30 -19.43
N ILE A 100 1.36 -4.15 -18.64
CA ILE A 100 0.95 -4.47 -17.26
C ILE A 100 2.08 -4.23 -16.27
N ASN A 101 1.74 -3.78 -15.06
CA ASN A 101 2.70 -3.68 -13.96
C ASN A 101 2.14 -4.28 -12.67
N PRO A 102 2.17 -5.62 -12.49
CA PRO A 102 1.62 -6.26 -11.31
C PRO A 102 2.33 -5.87 -10.02
N ALA A 103 3.64 -5.65 -10.07
CA ALA A 103 4.44 -5.29 -8.90
C ALA A 103 3.99 -3.94 -8.31
N ARG A 104 3.64 -2.96 -9.16
CA ARG A 104 3.08 -1.67 -8.73
C ARG A 104 1.77 -1.85 -7.97
N TRP A 105 0.83 -2.63 -8.51
CA TRP A 105 -0.48 -2.80 -7.87
C TRP A 105 -0.39 -3.56 -6.54
N TRP A 106 0.51 -4.54 -6.44
CA TRP A 106 0.76 -5.23 -5.16
C TRP A 106 1.40 -4.32 -4.13
N GLU A 107 2.36 -3.49 -4.54
CA GLU A 107 2.96 -2.52 -3.63
C GLU A 107 1.93 -1.48 -3.17
N TYR A 108 1.20 -0.85 -4.10
CA TYR A 108 0.17 0.13 -3.76
C TYR A 108 -0.96 -0.46 -2.91
N ALA A 109 -1.40 -1.69 -3.18
CA ALA A 109 -2.43 -2.34 -2.37
C ALA A 109 -2.06 -2.40 -0.88
N ILE A 110 -0.78 -2.48 -0.55
CA ILE A 110 -0.30 -2.46 0.84
C ILE A 110 0.04 -1.04 1.28
N SER A 111 0.91 -0.35 0.53
CA SER A 111 1.49 0.94 0.93
C SER A 111 0.43 2.05 1.00
N SER A 112 -0.43 2.17 -0.01
CA SER A 112 -1.51 3.17 0.00
C SER A 112 -2.59 2.85 1.03
N SER A 113 -2.85 1.57 1.32
CA SER A 113 -3.83 1.17 2.34
C SER A 113 -3.35 1.52 3.76
N LEU A 114 -2.07 1.29 4.05
CA LEU A 114 -1.46 1.74 5.31
C LEU A 114 -1.53 3.26 5.45
N MET A 115 -1.21 4.00 4.38
CA MET A 115 -1.27 5.46 4.39
C MET A 115 -2.70 5.96 4.62
N LEU A 116 -3.69 5.40 3.92
CA LEU A 116 -5.09 5.81 4.04
C LEU A 116 -5.64 5.55 5.45
N VAL A 117 -5.41 4.36 6.01
CA VAL A 117 -5.81 4.01 7.38
C VAL A 117 -5.33 5.07 8.35
N VAL A 118 -4.08 5.50 8.23
CA VAL A 118 -3.44 6.39 9.18
C VAL A 118 -3.93 7.83 9.05
N LEU A 119 -4.18 8.29 7.82
CA LEU A 119 -4.85 9.57 7.58
C LEU A 119 -6.25 9.60 8.20
N LEU A 120 -6.98 8.49 8.11
CA LEU A 120 -8.32 8.37 8.70
C LEU A 120 -8.29 8.20 10.23
N MET A 121 -7.27 7.54 10.78
CA MET A 121 -7.02 7.51 12.22
C MET A 121 -6.73 8.91 12.77
N LEU A 122 -5.96 9.74 12.05
CA LEU A 122 -5.79 11.17 12.38
C LEU A 122 -7.12 11.94 12.34
N GLY A 123 -8.07 11.50 11.52
CA GLY A 123 -9.44 11.99 11.47
C GLY A 123 -10.38 11.40 12.54
N GLY A 124 -9.88 10.55 13.45
CA GLY A 124 -10.65 9.94 14.54
C GLY A 124 -11.24 8.56 14.24
N LEU A 125 -10.98 7.97 13.06
CA LEU A 125 -11.38 6.60 12.75
C LEU A 125 -10.38 5.59 13.33
N ILE A 126 -10.53 5.34 14.63
CA ILE A 126 -9.60 4.56 15.45
C ILE A 126 -10.09 3.16 15.85
N GLU A 127 -11.31 2.80 15.44
CA GLU A 127 -11.88 1.48 15.73
C GLU A 127 -11.28 0.41 14.80
N LEU A 128 -10.83 -0.71 15.37
CA LEU A 128 -10.15 -1.78 14.63
C LEU A 128 -11.00 -2.30 13.45
N SER A 129 -12.31 -2.45 13.64
CA SER A 129 -13.26 -2.86 12.61
C SER A 129 -13.22 -1.92 11.40
N SER A 130 -13.25 -0.61 11.65
CA SER A 130 -13.19 0.43 10.63
C SER A 130 -11.82 0.47 9.94
N ILE A 131 -10.74 0.35 10.72
CA ILE A 131 -9.36 0.28 10.20
C ILE A 131 -9.21 -0.89 9.23
N VAL A 132 -9.62 -2.11 9.62
CA VAL A 132 -9.55 -3.30 8.77
C VAL A 132 -10.39 -3.12 7.52
N PHE A 133 -11.62 -2.63 7.67
CA PHE A 133 -12.53 -2.42 6.55
C PHE A 133 -11.97 -1.45 5.51
N ILE A 134 -11.48 -0.28 5.94
CA ILE A 134 -10.87 0.74 5.08
C ILE A 134 -9.63 0.19 4.39
N PHE A 135 -8.75 -0.50 5.13
CA PHE A 135 -7.56 -1.12 4.57
C PHE A 135 -7.95 -2.09 3.45
N THR A 136 -8.93 -2.96 3.69
CA THR A 136 -9.38 -3.95 2.72
C THR A 136 -10.01 -3.32 1.49
N LEU A 137 -10.83 -2.27 1.64
CA LEU A 137 -11.41 -1.56 0.50
C LEU A 137 -10.33 -0.94 -0.39
N ASN A 138 -9.37 -0.22 0.20
CA ASN A 138 -8.29 0.40 -0.58
C ASN A 138 -7.34 -0.64 -1.20
N PHE A 139 -7.13 -1.77 -0.52
CA PHE A 139 -6.41 -2.91 -1.06
C PHE A 139 -7.12 -3.48 -2.30
N ILE A 140 -8.45 -3.68 -2.22
CA ILE A 140 -9.26 -4.16 -3.34
C ILE A 140 -9.27 -3.16 -4.51
N MET A 141 -9.40 -1.86 -4.25
CA MET A 141 -9.28 -0.81 -5.28
C MET A 141 -8.01 -0.98 -6.12
N ASN A 142 -6.86 -1.19 -5.47
CA ASN A 142 -5.60 -1.40 -6.19
C ASN A 142 -5.58 -2.72 -6.97
N LEU A 143 -6.15 -3.79 -6.42
CA LEU A 143 -6.30 -5.05 -7.16
C LEU A 143 -7.26 -4.93 -8.34
N MET A 144 -8.25 -4.03 -8.30
CA MET A 144 -9.09 -3.71 -9.45
C MET A 144 -8.29 -3.01 -10.55
N GLY A 145 -7.29 -2.20 -10.21
CA GLY A 145 -6.30 -1.69 -11.17
C GLY A 145 -5.49 -2.80 -11.84
N LEU A 146 -5.05 -3.80 -11.08
CA LEU A 146 -4.41 -4.99 -11.65
C LEU A 146 -5.37 -5.79 -12.55
N MET A 147 -6.62 -5.96 -12.13
CA MET A 147 -7.63 -6.63 -12.94
C MET A 147 -7.93 -5.87 -14.22
N MET A 148 -7.95 -4.54 -14.18
CA MET A 148 -8.11 -3.70 -15.36
C MET A 148 -6.99 -3.98 -16.38
N GLU A 149 -5.73 -4.01 -15.95
CA GLU A 149 -4.60 -4.29 -16.85
C GLU A 149 -4.59 -5.74 -17.35
N ARG A 150 -4.96 -6.71 -16.51
CA ARG A 150 -4.99 -8.14 -16.89
C ARG A 150 -6.12 -8.50 -17.82
N HIS A 151 -7.33 -8.07 -17.48
CA HIS A 151 -8.53 -8.41 -18.23
C HIS A 151 -8.47 -7.84 -19.66
N ASN A 152 -7.95 -6.61 -19.79
CA ASN A 152 -7.86 -5.94 -21.09
C ASN A 152 -6.75 -6.48 -22.02
N GLN A 153 -5.98 -7.49 -21.61
CA GLN A 153 -5.05 -8.20 -22.50
C GLN A 153 -5.77 -9.12 -23.51
N VAL A 154 -7.00 -9.54 -23.19
CA VAL A 154 -7.74 -10.55 -23.98
C VAL A 154 -9.06 -10.01 -24.55
N THR A 155 -9.37 -8.73 -24.35
CA THR A 155 -10.58 -8.08 -24.86
C THR A 155 -10.30 -7.32 -26.15
N GLU A 156 -11.20 -7.39 -27.14
CA GLU A 156 -11.07 -6.63 -28.40
C GLU A 156 -11.19 -5.11 -28.21
N LYS A 157 -11.99 -4.68 -27.23
CA LYS A 157 -12.18 -3.28 -26.84
C LYS A 157 -12.02 -3.16 -25.33
N THR A 158 -11.54 -2.00 -24.87
CA THR A 158 -11.36 -1.74 -23.45
C THR A 158 -12.66 -1.92 -22.68
N ASN A 159 -12.67 -2.86 -21.74
CA ASN A 159 -13.73 -3.07 -20.77
C ASN A 159 -13.39 -2.34 -19.46
N TRP A 160 -14.23 -1.39 -19.09
CA TRP A 160 -14.05 -0.50 -17.93
C TRP A 160 -14.64 -1.04 -16.62
N LEU A 161 -15.20 -2.25 -16.60
CA LEU A 161 -15.87 -2.81 -15.42
C LEU A 161 -14.96 -2.83 -14.19
N ALA A 162 -13.72 -3.33 -14.33
CA ALA A 162 -12.79 -3.39 -13.21
C ALA A 162 -12.45 -1.99 -12.68
N PHE A 163 -12.22 -1.02 -13.57
CA PHE A 163 -12.01 0.37 -13.18
C PHE A 163 -13.19 0.94 -12.38
N ASN A 164 -14.41 0.76 -12.89
CA ASN A 164 -15.62 1.27 -12.24
C ASN A 164 -15.91 0.65 -10.86
N ILE A 165 -15.48 -0.59 -10.61
CA ILE A 165 -15.58 -1.23 -9.28
C ILE A 165 -14.51 -0.69 -8.32
N GLY A 166 -13.35 -0.31 -8.86
CA GLY A 166 -12.25 0.22 -8.05
C GLY A 166 -12.44 1.67 -7.59
N VAL A 167 -13.20 2.47 -8.35
CA VAL A 167 -13.55 3.86 -8.00
C VAL A 167 -14.53 3.90 -6.84
#